data_AF-A0AAN9VPY7-F1
#
_entry.id   AF-A0AAN9VPY7-F1
#
_cell.length_a   1.000
_cell.length_b   1.000
_cell.length_c   1.000
_cell.angle_alpha   90.00
_cell.angle_beta   90.00
_cell.angle_gamma   90.00
#
_symmetry.space_group_name_H-M   'P 1'
#
loop_
_entity.id
_entity.type
_entity.pdbx_description
1 polymer ?
#
loop_
_entity_poly.entity_id
_entity_poly.type
_entity_poly.pdbx_seq_one_letter_code
_entity_poly.pdbx_strand_id
1 'polypeptide(L)' 'MLILNVSRSYKEEVSGYWLRDAADTAYFPRRCAEVICYGKVIGKIGILHPDVIEKFELNYPVSAFEIDLEIFL' A
#
# COMPACT_ATOMS: atom_id res chain seq x y z
N MET A 1 -9.50 16.69 1.96
CA MET A 1 -8.79 16.23 3.16
C MET A 1 -8.03 14.97 2.76
N LEU A 2 -6.70 14.98 2.81
CA LEU A 2 -5.92 13.76 2.59
C LEU A 2 -5.99 12.92 3.86
N ILE A 3 -6.18 11.60 3.72
CA ILE A 3 -6.28 10.65 4.85
C ILE A 3 -4.99 10.64 5.67
N LEU A 4 -3.86 10.81 5.00
CA LEU A 4 -2.58 11.10 5.63
C LEU A 4 -2.47 12.63 5.69
N ASN A 5 -2.34 13.22 6.88
CA ASN A 5 -2.09 14.65 7.06
C ASN A 5 -0.63 15.02 6.66
N VAL A 6 -0.10 14.33 5.65
CA VAL A 6 1.25 14.40 5.13
C VAL A 6 1.15 14.68 3.64
N SER A 7 1.94 15.62 3.15
CA SER A 7 1.99 15.96 1.73
C SER A 7 2.50 14.77 0.92
N ARG A 8 1.79 14.41 -0.15
CA ARG A 8 2.28 13.45 -1.14
C ARG A 8 3.51 14.04 -1.82
N SER A 9 4.64 13.35 -1.74
CA SER A 9 5.81 13.70 -2.55
C SER A 9 5.85 12.84 -3.82
N TYR A 10 6.23 13.45 -4.94
CA TYR A 10 6.43 12.78 -6.22
C TYR A 10 7.91 12.39 -6.44
N LYS A 11 8.77 12.73 -5.48
CA LYS A 11 10.18 12.38 -5.44
C LYS A 11 10.44 11.64 -4.13
N GLU A 12 11.53 10.88 -4.07
CA GLU A 12 12.02 10.25 -2.84
C GLU A 12 12.60 11.33 -1.90
N GLU A 13 11.72 12.21 -1.42
CA GLU A 13 12.05 13.28 -0.49
C GLU A 13 11.75 12.84 0.93
N VAL A 14 12.61 13.28 1.87
CA VAL A 14 12.50 12.92 3.29
C VAL A 14 11.19 13.44 3.90
N SER A 15 10.64 14.54 3.39
CA SER A 15 9.39 15.14 3.86
C SER A 15 8.21 14.75 2.97
N GLY A 16 7.51 13.66 3.32
CA GLY A 16 6.28 13.27 2.65
C GLY A 16 6.04 11.77 2.61
N TYR A 17 4.98 11.38 1.89
CA TYR A 17 4.74 9.98 1.54
C TYR A 17 4.74 9.80 0.01
N TRP A 18 5.20 8.64 -0.46
CA TRP A 18 5.15 8.22 -1.86
C TRP A 18 4.87 6.73 -1.97
N LEU A 19 4.54 6.28 -3.19
CA LEU A 19 4.33 4.87 -3.50
C LEU A 19 5.50 4.36 -4.33
N ARG A 20 5.94 3.14 -4.05
CA ARG A 20 6.96 2.41 -4.83
C ARG A 20 6.37 1.09 -5.29
N ASP A 21 6.60 0.73 -6.55
CA ASP A 21 6.19 -0.58 -7.07
C ASP A 21 6.80 -1.70 -6.22
N ALA A 22 5.96 -2.67 -5.86
CA ALA A 22 6.35 -3.80 -5.05
C ALA A 22 5.77 -5.10 -5.62
N ALA A 23 6.36 -6.22 -5.23
CA ALA A 23 5.87 -7.55 -5.57
C ALA A 23 5.59 -8.33 -4.29
N ASP A 24 4.38 -8.84 -4.18
CA ASP A 24 3.94 -9.64 -3.05
C ASP A 24 2.92 -10.67 -3.57
N THR A 25 3.07 -11.93 -3.15
CA THR A 25 2.26 -13.05 -3.63
C THR A 25 0.81 -12.98 -3.20
N ALA A 26 0.49 -12.22 -2.16
CA ALA A 26 -0.90 -11.98 -1.76
C ALA A 26 -1.63 -11.07 -2.77
N TYR A 27 -0.89 -10.38 -3.64
CA TYR A 27 -1.40 -9.40 -4.59
C TYR A 27 -1.19 -9.85 -6.03
N PHE A 28 -1.98 -9.29 -6.93
CA PHE A 28 -1.83 -9.50 -8.36
C PHE A 28 -0.51 -8.87 -8.85
N PRO A 29 0.27 -9.57 -9.71
CA PRO A 29 1.56 -9.06 -10.17
C PRO A 29 1.44 -7.66 -10.80
N ARG A 30 2.38 -6.77 -10.44
CA ARG A 30 2.41 -5.36 -10.87
C ARG A 30 1.20 -4.52 -10.45
N ARG A 31 0.37 -5.02 -9.54
CA ARG A 31 -0.76 -4.31 -8.93
C ARG A 31 -0.59 -4.21 -7.42
N CYS A 32 0.67 -4.11 -6.97
CA CYS A 32 1.06 -3.90 -5.59
C CYS A 32 2.08 -2.75 -5.53
N ALA A 33 1.95 -1.90 -4.53
CA ALA A 33 2.89 -0.85 -4.21
C ALA A 33 3.10 -0.77 -2.70
N GLU A 34 4.32 -0.50 -2.29
CA GLU A 34 4.65 -0.13 -0.93
C GLU A 34 4.35 1.35 -0.70
N VAL A 35 3.88 1.63 0.51
CA VAL A 35 3.65 2.98 1.00
C VAL A 35 4.90 3.37 1.79
N ILE A 36 5.61 4.39 1.32
CA ILE A 36 6.78 4.92 2.00
C ILE A 36 6.43 6.28 2.58
N CYS A 37 6.76 6.49 3.85
CA CYS A 37 6.61 7.77 4.54
C CYS A 37 7.88 8.03 5.35
N TYR A 38 8.41 9.26 5.29
CA TYR A 38 9.65 9.65 5.98
C TYR A 38 10.84 8.69 5.69
N GLY A 39 10.92 8.16 4.47
CA GLY A 39 11.95 7.21 4.06
C GLY A 39 11.81 5.79 4.60
N LYS A 40 10.73 5.44 5.30
CA LYS A 40 10.44 4.09 5.79
C LYS A 40 9.25 3.48 5.06
N VAL A 41 9.30 2.18 4.80
CA VAL A 41 8.12 1.43 4.33
C VAL A 41 7.18 1.28 5.51
N ILE A 42 5.95 1.75 5.35
CA ILE A 42 4.95 1.81 6.40
C ILE A 42 3.77 0.89 6.12
N GLY A 43 3.71 0.28 4.94
CA GLY A 43 2.63 -0.61 4.56
C GLY A 43 2.57 -0.84 3.07
N LYS A 44 1.46 -1.42 2.60
CA LYS A 44 1.26 -1.85 1.21
C LYS A 44 -0.15 -1.55 0.74
N ILE A 45 -0.28 -1.33 -0.56
CA ILE A 45 -1.54 -1.19 -1.27
C ILE A 45 -1.52 -2.07 -2.51
N GLY A 46 -2.63 -2.72 -2.81
CA GLY A 46 -2.73 -3.46 -4.06
C GLY A 46 -4.04 -4.18 -4.28
N ILE A 47 -4.13 -4.88 -5.40
CA ILE A 47 -5.26 -5.76 -5.74
C ILE A 47 -4.90 -7.17 -5.31
N LEU A 48 -5.76 -7.84 -4.54
CA LEU A 48 -5.51 -9.21 -4.08
C LEU A 48 -5.43 -10.18 -5.25
N HIS A 49 -4.57 -11.20 -5.10
CA HIS A 49 -4.48 -12.29 -6.07
C HIS A 49 -5.78 -13.11 -6.06
N PRO A 50 -6.27 -13.59 -7.23
CA PRO A 50 -7.47 -14.44 -7.31
C PRO A 50 -7.45 -15.63 -6.33
N ASP A 51 -6.30 -16.31 -6.20
CA ASP A 51 -6.12 -17.41 -5.25
C ASP A 51 -6.38 -17.02 -3.79
N VAL A 52 -6.09 -15.77 -3.40
CA VAL A 52 -6.39 -15.25 -2.06
C VAL A 52 -7.89 -14.98 -1.96
N ILE A 53 -8.46 -14.30 -2.94
CA ILE A 53 -9.90 -14.01 -2.99
C ILE A 53 -10.73 -15.30 -2.87
N GLU A 54 -10.35 -16.34 -3.58
CA GLU A 54 -11.02 -17.65 -3.55
C GLU A 54 -10.89 -18.33 -2.18
N LYS A 55 -9.69 -18.35 -1.58
CA LYS A 55 -9.45 -18.95 -0.26
C LYS A 55 -10.19 -18.25 0.88
N PHE A 56 -10.50 -16.96 0.71
CA PHE A 56 -11.27 -16.17 1.67
C PHE A 56 -12.76 -16.06 1.30
N GLU A 57 -13.24 -16.83 0.30
CA GLU A 57 -14.63 -16.87 -0.16
C GLU A 57 -15.21 -15.48 -0.53
N LEU A 58 -14.35 -14.62 -1.09
CA LEU A 58 -14.73 -13.28 -1.52
C LEU A 58 -15.31 -13.34 -2.94
N ASN A 59 -16.52 -12.83 -3.14
CA ASN A 59 -17.23 -12.94 -4.42
C ASN A 59 -16.81 -11.91 -5.48
N TYR A 60 -15.92 -10.97 -5.14
CA TYR A 60 -15.56 -9.84 -5.99
C TYR A 60 -14.06 -9.52 -5.92
N PRO A 61 -13.47 -8.91 -6.96
CA PRO A 61 -12.12 -8.37 -6.91
C PRO A 61 -11.96 -7.38 -5.76
N VAL A 62 -10.96 -7.60 -4.91
CA VAL A 62 -10.71 -6.75 -3.73
C VAL A 62 -9.39 -6.00 -3.88
N SER A 63 -9.44 -4.69 -3.60
CA SER A 63 -8.24 -3.89 -3.34
C SER A 63 -8.04 -3.78 -1.83
N ALA A 64 -6.83 -4.09 -1.37
CA ALA A 64 -6.44 -4.04 0.03
C ALA A 64 -5.36 -2.97 0.25
N PHE A 65 -5.41 -2.35 1.43
CA PHE A 65 -4.47 -1.33 1.88
C PHE A 65 -4.20 -1.53 3.37
N GLU A 66 -2.93 -1.50 3.74
CA GLU A 66 -2.47 -1.55 5.12
C GLU A 66 -1.39 -0.48 5.33
N ILE A 67 -1.41 0.17 6.49
CA ILE A 67 -0.34 1.06 6.97
C ILE A 67 -0.20 0.97 8.49
N ASP A 68 1.03 1.13 8.95
CA ASP A 68 1.37 1.39 10.34
C ASP A 68 1.16 2.87 10.66
N LEU A 69 0.30 3.13 11.65
CA LEU A 69 -0.03 4.48 12.11
C LEU A 69 0.88 4.97 13.23
N GLU A 70 1.67 4.10 13.88
CA GLU A 70 2.55 4.47 15.00
C GLU A 70 3.62 5.48 14.58
N ILE A 71 3.96 5.51 13.30
CA ILE A 71 4.93 6.47 12.73
C ILE A 71 4.50 7.95 12.83
N PHE A 72 3.21 8.20 13.09
CA PHE A 72 2.63 9.55 13.15
C PHE A 72 2.44 10.05 14.59
N LEU A 73 2.69 9.19 15.59
CA LEU A 73 2.60 9.52 17.00
C LEU A 73 3.93 10.08 17.52
#